data_AF-A0A662YAC4-F1
#
_entry.id   AF-A0A662YAC4-F1
#
_cell.length_a   1.000
_cell.length_b   1.000
_cell.length_c   1.000
_cell.angle_alpha   90.00
_cell.angle_beta   90.00
_cell.angle_gamma   90.00
#
_symmetry.space_group_name_H-M   'P 1'
#
loop_
_entity.id
_entity.type
_entity.pdbx_description
1 polymer ?
#
loop_
_entity_poly.entity_id
_entity_poly.type
_entity_poly.pdbx_seq_one_letter_code
_entity_poly.pdbx_strand_id
1 'polypeptide(L)'
;MWLVTDVGCFVNVRASLPLRNRDLLRSAGGKNFSLKSEEDVEELMQTLVAQIHSKLKSEINLREIFIPNSKAEARCSIFVSHNYASCPKLCIFMQPGTGMQPGMWSRTIHPKTGFQGSMIPYLKTAIQGGYGVVVLNPSTNFCTVNGHRAKILHSSTPEAHVAYVWKNYILPNAAQEISFIVHDGAGILLKAFLSSLSAHDEQRIGGIAFIESAHQVSSGDSNDVRQILREKAVNFEASTDPMFTVIGSSKARLGCTSLSVGRTSGEANNREWTVHSVQTSAFVFLQSIANGIDESLHAIRATFPNKLIVTINRARLTGQPYNNPFAVVQCAGQKKETVGSHKHTMDPEWNQTFSFPVTSSEATVIVMVKDRSFPINSTLGQVVVNMSDVGLNRADRRWFSLRDEKVPTAHGNGEVELTLEWVHDTFVARSDSFIRGNRMPTLEAQQRPRQGARDPEENCCYLCKNTFVLHRRRYCRMCLRLVCT
;
A
#
# COMPACT_ATOMS: atom_id res chain seq x y z
N MET A 1 9.02 -2.59 23.25
CA MET A 1 8.93 -1.31 22.53
C MET A 1 7.63 -1.37 21.77
N TRP A 2 6.63 -0.61 22.23
CA TRP A 2 5.33 -0.47 21.58
C TRP A 2 5.17 1.00 21.24
N LEU A 3 4.61 1.33 20.07
CA LEU A 3 4.12 2.67 19.70
C LEU A 3 3.06 2.52 18.58
N VAL A 4 2.17 3.52 18.46
CA VAL A 4 0.70 3.42 18.30
C VAL A 4 0.16 3.93 16.94
N THR A 5 -0.85 3.21 16.38
CA THR A 5 -1.95 3.47 15.38
C THR A 5 -1.80 4.53 14.28
N ASP A 6 -2.29 4.39 13.03
CA ASP A 6 -3.40 3.61 12.43
C ASP A 6 -2.92 2.74 11.25
N VAL A 7 -3.77 1.87 10.68
CA VAL A 7 -3.51 0.92 9.56
C VAL A 7 -2.85 -0.42 9.98
N GLY A 8 -3.61 -1.21 10.73
CA GLY A 8 -3.17 -2.43 11.40
C GLY A 8 -2.85 -3.65 10.52
N CYS A 9 -1.64 -4.19 10.71
CA CYS A 9 -1.46 -5.60 11.06
C CYS A 9 -0.18 -5.81 11.90
N PHE A 10 -0.34 -6.37 13.11
CA PHE A 10 0.70 -6.51 14.14
C PHE A 10 1.34 -7.91 14.12
N VAL A 11 2.68 -7.99 14.18
CA VAL A 11 3.41 -9.17 14.68
C VAL A 11 4.40 -8.69 15.74
N ASN A 12 4.13 -8.98 17.01
CA ASN A 12 5.07 -8.73 18.10
C ASN A 12 6.04 -9.92 18.23
N VAL A 13 7.22 -9.83 17.61
CA VAL A 13 8.25 -10.89 17.67
C VAL A 13 8.65 -11.24 19.11
N ARG A 14 8.56 -10.30 20.07
CA ARG A 14 9.00 -10.49 21.45
C ARG A 14 7.94 -11.16 22.36
N ALA A 15 6.67 -11.03 22.02
CA ALA A 15 5.57 -11.67 22.76
C ALA A 15 5.21 -13.07 22.22
N SER A 16 5.61 -13.39 20.99
CA SER A 16 5.17 -14.60 20.27
C SER A 16 6.21 -15.74 20.23
N LEU A 17 7.30 -15.62 20.99
CA LEU A 17 8.31 -16.68 21.14
C LEU A 17 7.93 -17.65 22.28
N PRO A 18 8.11 -18.98 22.11
CA PRO A 18 7.96 -19.94 23.20
C PRO A 18 8.83 -19.59 24.41
N LEU A 19 8.42 -19.95 25.62
CA LEU A 19 9.15 -19.65 26.88
C LEU A 19 10.64 -20.04 26.83
N ARG A 20 10.99 -21.10 26.09
CA ARG A 20 12.37 -21.56 25.87
C ARG A 20 13.25 -20.55 25.12
N ASN A 21 12.65 -19.67 24.31
CA ASN A 21 13.33 -18.62 23.55
C ASN A 21 13.28 -17.25 24.25
N ARG A 22 12.60 -17.13 25.40
CA ARG A 22 12.63 -15.90 26.21
C ARG A 22 13.93 -15.76 27.00
N ASP A 23 14.61 -16.86 27.28
CA ASP A 23 15.91 -16.85 27.99
C ASP A 23 17.09 -16.53 27.07
N LEU A 24 16.92 -16.58 25.74
CA LEU A 24 17.88 -16.02 24.77
C LEU A 24 17.93 -14.48 24.76
N LEU A 25 16.99 -13.83 25.47
CA LEU A 25 16.88 -12.37 25.59
C LEU A 25 17.34 -11.83 26.96
N ARG A 26 17.90 -12.67 27.84
CA ARG A 26 18.39 -12.26 29.16
C ARG A 26 19.93 -12.34 29.25
N SER A 27 20.53 -11.18 29.57
CA SER A 27 21.96 -10.93 29.84
C SER A 27 22.85 -10.80 28.59
N ALA A 28 23.65 -9.77 28.34
CA ALA A 28 24.12 -8.61 29.10
C ALA A 28 24.43 -7.47 28.09
N GLY A 29 24.65 -6.25 28.58
CA GLY A 29 24.69 -5.01 27.80
C GLY A 29 25.51 -4.98 26.50
N GLY A 30 25.08 -4.09 25.60
CA GLY A 30 25.96 -3.43 24.64
C GLY A 30 26.61 -4.29 23.54
N LYS A 31 25.96 -5.36 23.04
CA LYS A 31 26.43 -6.05 21.84
C LYS A 31 25.31 -6.25 20.81
N ASN A 32 25.62 -5.85 19.58
CA ASN A 32 24.76 -5.95 18.40
C ASN A 32 24.22 -7.38 18.23
N PHE A 33 22.91 -7.52 18.11
CA PHE A 33 22.26 -8.76 17.69
C PHE A 33 22.68 -9.04 16.24
N SER A 34 23.33 -10.16 15.99
CA SER A 34 23.72 -10.62 14.66
C SER A 34 23.05 -11.97 14.46
N LEU A 35 22.15 -12.07 13.48
CA LEU A 35 21.74 -13.36 12.92
C LEU A 35 23.00 -13.95 12.29
N LYS A 36 23.59 -14.98 12.92
CA LYS A 36 24.94 -15.47 12.59
C LYS A 36 24.92 -16.69 11.68
N SER A 37 23.79 -17.39 11.53
CA SER A 37 23.66 -18.56 10.66
C SER A 37 22.43 -18.48 9.75
N GLU A 38 22.48 -19.15 8.59
CA GLU A 38 21.31 -19.30 7.70
C GLU A 38 20.19 -20.11 8.36
N GLU A 39 20.54 -21.03 9.27
CA GLU A 39 19.60 -21.87 10.02
C GLU A 39 18.71 -21.03 10.95
N ASP A 40 19.29 -20.05 11.66
CA ASP A 40 18.53 -19.15 12.55
C ASP A 40 17.47 -18.34 11.78
N VAL A 41 17.81 -17.93 10.55
CA VAL A 41 16.89 -17.18 9.68
C VAL A 41 15.75 -18.08 9.21
N GLU A 42 16.04 -19.32 8.84
CA GLU A 42 15.03 -20.27 8.39
C GLU A 42 14.07 -20.67 9.53
N GLU A 43 14.57 -20.89 10.75
CA GLU A 43 13.71 -21.15 11.93
C GLU A 43 12.79 -19.95 12.23
N LEU A 44 13.32 -18.73 12.13
CA LEU A 44 12.54 -17.51 12.28
C LEU A 44 11.45 -17.41 11.20
N MET A 45 11.78 -17.73 9.95
CA MET A 45 10.81 -17.74 8.85
C MET A 45 9.72 -18.79 9.07
N GLN A 46 10.06 -19.99 9.51
CA GLN A 46 9.07 -21.04 9.81
C GLN A 46 8.11 -20.59 10.92
N THR A 47 8.63 -19.96 11.97
CA THR A 47 7.82 -19.40 13.05
C THR A 47 6.89 -18.31 12.54
N LEU A 48 7.39 -17.43 11.68
CA LEU A 48 6.61 -16.35 11.07
C LEU A 48 5.49 -16.89 10.17
N VAL A 49 5.78 -17.87 9.32
CA VAL A 49 4.80 -18.56 8.47
C VAL A 49 3.69 -19.16 9.33
N ALA A 50 4.05 -19.87 10.40
CA ALA A 50 3.09 -20.47 11.31
C ALA A 50 2.17 -19.42 11.97
N GLN A 51 2.72 -18.27 12.35
CA GLN A 51 1.93 -17.15 12.89
C GLN A 51 0.99 -16.53 11.85
N ILE A 52 1.46 -16.33 10.61
CA ILE A 52 0.63 -15.83 9.52
C ILE A 52 -0.52 -16.80 9.27
N HIS A 53 -0.24 -18.09 9.10
CA HIS A 53 -1.28 -19.11 8.89
C HIS A 53 -2.24 -19.19 10.07
N SER A 54 -1.77 -19.02 11.31
CA SER A 54 -2.63 -18.92 12.49
C SER A 54 -3.59 -17.74 12.37
N LYS A 55 -3.10 -16.54 12.05
CA LYS A 55 -3.91 -15.33 11.83
C LYS A 55 -4.89 -15.48 10.67
N LEU A 56 -4.48 -16.11 9.55
CA LEU A 56 -5.37 -16.40 8.43
C LEU A 56 -6.57 -17.23 8.89
N LYS A 57 -6.35 -18.21 9.78
CA LYS A 57 -7.41 -19.07 10.31
C LYS A 57 -8.25 -18.40 11.40
N SER A 58 -7.64 -17.72 12.36
CA SER A 58 -8.32 -17.22 13.56
C SER A 58 -8.83 -15.79 13.46
N GLU A 59 -8.10 -14.89 12.79
CA GLU A 59 -8.47 -13.48 12.67
C GLU A 59 -9.23 -13.21 11.36
N ILE A 60 -8.79 -13.83 10.27
CA ILE A 60 -9.37 -13.62 8.92
C ILE A 60 -10.46 -14.65 8.61
N ASN A 61 -10.55 -15.73 9.40
CA ASN A 61 -11.50 -16.82 9.20
C ASN A 61 -11.38 -17.44 7.80
N LEU A 62 -10.16 -17.71 7.35
CA LEU A 62 -9.90 -18.50 6.15
C LEU A 62 -9.77 -19.99 6.50
N ARG A 63 -10.34 -20.83 5.65
CA ARG A 63 -10.16 -22.28 5.70
C ARG A 63 -8.94 -22.68 4.90
N GLU A 64 -8.08 -23.48 5.52
CA GLU A 64 -6.95 -24.12 4.85
C GLU A 64 -7.42 -25.39 4.13
N ILE A 65 -7.05 -25.54 2.86
CA ILE A 65 -7.34 -26.72 2.04
C ILE A 65 -6.01 -27.30 1.58
N PHE A 66 -5.80 -28.60 1.85
CA PHE A 66 -4.59 -29.32 1.45
C PHE A 66 -4.74 -29.92 0.05
N ILE A 67 -3.69 -29.80 -0.74
CA ILE A 67 -3.57 -30.39 -2.08
C ILE A 67 -2.47 -31.47 -2.02
N PRO A 68 -2.74 -32.72 -2.41
CA PRO A 68 -4.01 -33.21 -2.96
C PRO A 68 -5.11 -33.40 -1.90
N ASN A 69 -4.76 -33.73 -0.65
CA ASN A 69 -5.68 -33.86 0.47
C ASN A 69 -4.92 -33.88 1.82
N SER A 70 -5.65 -33.86 2.93
CA SER A 70 -5.07 -33.82 4.29
C SER A 70 -4.36 -35.10 4.74
N LYS A 71 -4.53 -36.23 4.03
CA LYS A 71 -3.87 -37.51 4.37
C LYS A 71 -2.55 -37.72 3.62
N ALA A 72 -2.30 -36.94 2.57
CA ALA A 72 -1.06 -37.06 1.79
C ALA A 72 0.14 -36.57 2.61
N GLU A 73 1.22 -37.35 2.61
CA GLU A 73 2.51 -36.95 3.20
C GLU A 73 3.12 -35.78 2.43
N ALA A 74 3.03 -35.82 1.09
CA ALA A 74 3.45 -34.75 0.20
C ALA A 74 2.28 -33.84 -0.17
N ARG A 75 2.22 -32.65 0.44
CA ARG A 75 1.11 -31.71 0.27
C ARG A 75 1.52 -30.25 0.31
N CYS A 76 0.73 -29.40 -0.34
CA CYS A 76 0.73 -27.95 -0.14
C CYS A 76 -0.65 -27.48 0.33
N SER A 77 -0.81 -26.18 0.61
CA SER A 77 -2.11 -25.62 0.99
C SER A 77 -2.47 -24.37 0.20
N ILE A 78 -3.78 -24.18 0.07
CA ILE A 78 -4.42 -22.92 -0.33
C ILE A 78 -5.32 -22.45 0.83
N PHE A 79 -5.64 -21.16 0.86
CA PHE A 79 -6.57 -20.60 1.85
C PHE A 79 -7.78 -19.99 1.15
N VAL A 80 -8.98 -20.28 1.64
CA VAL A 80 -10.23 -19.78 1.08
C VAL A 80 -11.13 -19.19 2.14
N SER A 81 -11.92 -18.16 1.81
CA SER A 81 -12.95 -17.65 2.73
C SER A 81 -14.11 -18.62 2.83
N HIS A 82 -14.86 -18.61 3.93
CA HIS A 82 -16.00 -19.52 4.14
C HIS A 82 -17.08 -19.42 3.05
N ASN A 83 -17.28 -18.21 2.51
CA ASN A 83 -18.29 -17.91 1.50
C ASN A 83 -17.79 -18.02 0.06
N TYR A 84 -16.54 -18.41 -0.20
CA TYR A 84 -15.95 -18.32 -1.55
C TYR A 84 -16.76 -19.07 -2.62
N ALA A 85 -17.34 -20.23 -2.29
CA ALA A 85 -18.10 -21.03 -3.25
C ALA A 85 -19.43 -20.39 -3.71
N SER A 86 -20.08 -19.62 -2.83
CA SER A 86 -21.36 -18.97 -3.08
C SER A 86 -21.26 -17.46 -3.32
N CYS A 87 -20.05 -16.89 -3.21
CA CYS A 87 -19.85 -15.46 -3.37
C CYS A 87 -19.92 -15.05 -4.85
N PRO A 88 -20.71 -14.02 -5.22
CA PRO A 88 -20.78 -13.55 -6.61
C PRO A 88 -19.48 -12.90 -7.09
N LYS A 89 -18.64 -12.43 -6.16
CA LYS A 89 -17.35 -11.78 -6.43
C LYS A 89 -16.22 -12.54 -5.78
N LEU A 90 -15.22 -12.97 -6.55
CA LEU A 90 -14.02 -13.61 -6.04
C LEU A 90 -12.80 -12.70 -6.23
N CYS A 91 -11.93 -12.66 -5.23
CA CYS A 91 -10.61 -12.07 -5.33
C CYS A 91 -9.55 -13.15 -5.11
N ILE A 92 -8.77 -13.39 -6.15
CA ILE A 92 -7.72 -14.41 -6.18
C ILE A 92 -6.37 -13.73 -5.93
N PHE A 93 -5.62 -14.23 -4.96
CA PHE A 93 -4.29 -13.74 -4.61
C PHE A 93 -3.22 -14.71 -5.11
N MET A 94 -2.24 -14.18 -5.87
CA MET A 94 -1.18 -14.98 -6.48
C MET A 94 0.19 -14.36 -6.22
N GLN A 95 1.11 -15.18 -5.70
CA GLN A 95 2.53 -14.86 -5.55
C GLN A 95 3.38 -16.13 -5.73
N PRO A 96 4.12 -16.30 -6.85
CA PRO A 96 5.16 -17.30 -6.96
C PRO A 96 6.47 -16.74 -6.40
N GLY A 97 7.32 -17.63 -5.93
CA GLY A 97 8.66 -17.31 -5.47
C GLY A 97 9.21 -18.46 -4.65
N THR A 98 10.46 -18.83 -4.91
CA THR A 98 11.13 -19.91 -4.18
C THR A 98 11.08 -19.64 -2.67
N GLY A 99 10.51 -20.58 -1.93
CA GLY A 99 10.34 -20.45 -0.47
C GLY A 99 9.19 -19.55 -0.01
N MET A 100 8.37 -18.99 -0.92
CA MET A 100 7.14 -18.29 -0.51
C MET A 100 6.10 -19.28 0.00
N GLN A 101 5.38 -18.87 1.04
CA GLN A 101 4.27 -19.59 1.65
C GLN A 101 2.95 -18.82 1.44
N PRO A 102 1.79 -19.48 1.50
CA PRO A 102 0.51 -18.80 1.33
C PRO A 102 0.33 -17.68 2.37
N GLY A 103 -0.16 -16.52 1.95
CA GLY A 103 -0.34 -15.38 2.85
C GLY A 103 0.89 -14.48 3.02
N MET A 104 1.97 -14.73 2.27
CA MET A 104 3.18 -13.91 2.25
C MET A 104 3.45 -13.31 0.86
N TRP A 105 3.83 -12.04 0.84
CA TRP A 105 4.34 -11.32 -0.33
C TRP A 105 5.87 -11.38 -0.45
N SER A 106 6.58 -11.39 0.68
CA SER A 106 8.05 -11.35 0.76
C SER A 106 8.56 -12.17 1.94
N ARG A 107 9.86 -12.52 1.91
CA ARG A 107 10.61 -13.11 3.04
C ARG A 107 11.51 -12.09 3.75
N THR A 108 11.54 -10.84 3.31
CA THR A 108 12.43 -9.85 3.93
C THR A 108 11.89 -9.42 5.29
N ILE A 109 12.78 -9.41 6.28
CA ILE A 109 12.52 -8.85 7.61
C ILE A 109 13.37 -7.59 7.73
N HIS A 110 12.70 -6.45 7.90
CA HIS A 110 13.41 -5.19 8.05
C HIS A 110 13.88 -5.02 9.51
N PRO A 111 15.16 -4.69 9.76
CA PRO A 111 15.70 -4.63 11.14
C PRO A 111 14.97 -3.64 12.05
N LYS A 112 14.42 -2.55 11.49
CA LYS A 112 13.75 -1.49 12.27
C LYS A 112 12.24 -1.69 12.38
N THR A 113 11.61 -2.20 11.33
CA THR A 113 10.13 -2.25 11.19
C THR A 113 9.56 -3.67 11.23
N GLY A 114 10.43 -4.68 11.36
CA GLY A 114 10.05 -6.08 11.40
C GLY A 114 9.57 -6.60 10.06
N PHE A 115 8.76 -7.65 10.11
CA PHE A 115 8.18 -8.28 8.93
C PHE A 115 6.94 -7.52 8.45
N GLN A 116 6.95 -7.08 7.20
CA GLN A 116 5.84 -6.37 6.58
C GLN A 116 5.21 -7.14 5.40
N GLY A 117 5.87 -8.19 4.89
CA GLY A 117 5.44 -8.93 3.71
C GLY A 117 4.22 -9.84 3.89
N SER A 118 3.22 -9.49 4.70
CA SER A 118 1.99 -10.30 4.88
C SER A 118 0.88 -9.87 3.93
N MET A 119 0.10 -10.82 3.43
CA MET A 119 -1.13 -10.58 2.66
C MET A 119 -2.30 -10.10 3.51
N ILE A 120 -2.23 -10.20 4.84
CA ILE A 120 -3.38 -9.96 5.72
C ILE A 120 -4.09 -8.61 5.49
N PRO A 121 -3.40 -7.47 5.33
CA PRO A 121 -4.07 -6.20 5.06
C PRO A 121 -4.98 -6.29 3.84
N TYR A 122 -4.47 -6.82 2.73
CA TYR A 122 -5.22 -7.01 1.49
C TYR A 122 -6.42 -7.94 1.69
N LEU A 123 -6.24 -9.05 2.43
CA LEU A 123 -7.31 -10.01 2.70
C LEU A 123 -8.43 -9.37 3.53
N LYS A 124 -8.09 -8.53 4.52
CA LYS A 124 -9.08 -7.74 5.28
C LYS A 124 -9.88 -6.81 4.37
N THR A 125 -9.21 -6.07 3.50
CA THR A 125 -9.87 -5.16 2.55
C THR A 125 -10.77 -5.91 1.56
N ALA A 126 -10.32 -7.07 1.04
CA ALA A 126 -11.13 -7.90 0.16
C ALA A 126 -12.42 -8.37 0.86
N ILE A 127 -12.31 -8.91 2.07
CA ILE A 127 -13.47 -9.38 2.84
C ILE A 127 -14.42 -8.21 3.16
N GLN A 128 -13.88 -7.06 3.59
CA GLN A 128 -14.68 -5.84 3.83
C GLN A 128 -15.35 -5.31 2.57
N GLY A 129 -14.71 -5.48 1.40
CA GLY A 129 -15.27 -5.17 0.09
C GLY A 129 -16.28 -6.20 -0.43
N GLY A 130 -16.60 -7.23 0.35
CA GLY A 130 -17.60 -8.24 0.00
C GLY A 130 -17.10 -9.34 -0.94
N TYR A 131 -15.79 -9.47 -1.14
CA TYR A 131 -15.22 -10.54 -1.96
C TYR A 131 -15.15 -11.86 -1.18
N GLY A 132 -15.44 -12.96 -1.87
CA GLY A 132 -14.91 -14.27 -1.51
C GLY A 132 -13.43 -14.32 -1.87
N VAL A 133 -12.61 -14.95 -1.04
CA VAL A 133 -11.14 -14.88 -1.16
C VAL A 133 -10.58 -16.27 -1.45
N VAL A 134 -9.62 -16.34 -2.37
CA VAL A 134 -8.83 -17.54 -2.65
C VAL A 134 -7.34 -17.14 -2.72
N VAL A 135 -6.52 -17.67 -1.82
CA VAL A 135 -5.08 -17.47 -1.79
C VAL A 135 -4.39 -18.72 -2.32
N LEU A 136 -3.77 -18.60 -3.49
CA LEU A 136 -2.99 -19.67 -4.09
C LEU A 136 -1.57 -19.67 -3.52
N ASN A 137 -0.89 -20.81 -3.69
CA ASN A 137 0.55 -20.90 -3.47
C ASN A 137 1.20 -21.73 -4.57
N PRO A 138 1.39 -21.14 -5.76
CA PRO A 138 1.96 -21.86 -6.90
C PRO A 138 3.42 -22.28 -6.68
N SER A 139 4.10 -21.75 -5.65
CA SER A 139 5.51 -21.98 -5.36
C SER A 139 5.81 -23.29 -4.65
N THR A 140 4.82 -23.88 -3.98
CA THR A 140 5.07 -25.08 -3.16
C THR A 140 4.78 -26.32 -3.99
N ASN A 141 5.84 -26.77 -4.69
CA ASN A 141 5.75 -27.89 -5.63
C ASN A 141 6.45 -29.18 -5.16
N PHE A 142 7.26 -29.06 -4.13
CA PHE A 142 8.02 -30.15 -3.54
C PHE A 142 7.94 -30.08 -2.02
N CYS A 143 8.11 -31.23 -1.37
CA CYS A 143 8.26 -31.36 0.06
C CYS A 143 9.28 -32.46 0.37
N THR A 144 9.85 -32.44 1.56
CA THR A 144 10.73 -33.51 2.04
C THR A 144 9.90 -34.54 2.80
N VAL A 145 9.86 -35.77 2.29
CA VAL A 145 9.18 -36.93 2.91
C VAL A 145 10.22 -38.00 3.18
N ASN A 146 10.38 -38.42 4.44
CA ASN A 146 11.38 -39.40 4.87
C ASN A 146 12.81 -39.08 4.39
N GLY A 147 13.19 -37.79 4.38
CA GLY A 147 14.49 -37.32 3.91
C GLY A 147 14.63 -37.19 2.38
N HIS A 148 13.62 -37.58 1.61
CA HIS A 148 13.64 -37.51 0.15
C HIS A 148 12.74 -36.39 -0.38
N ARG A 149 13.20 -35.69 -1.43
CA ARG A 149 12.42 -34.65 -2.10
C ARG A 149 11.33 -35.30 -2.96
N ALA A 150 10.07 -35.13 -2.56
CA ALA A 150 8.90 -35.63 -3.28
C ALA A 150 8.18 -34.48 -4.00
N LYS A 151 7.72 -34.74 -5.23
CA LYS A 151 6.81 -33.83 -5.97
C LYS A 151 5.42 -33.91 -5.33
N ILE A 152 4.77 -32.76 -5.18
CA ILE A 152 3.41 -32.70 -4.66
C ILE A 152 2.43 -32.97 -5.79
N LEU A 153 1.55 -33.95 -5.60
CA LEU A 153 0.52 -34.28 -6.58
C LEU A 153 -0.41 -33.08 -6.81
N HIS A 154 -0.72 -32.78 -8.08
CA HIS A 154 -1.50 -31.61 -8.51
C HIS A 154 -0.87 -30.23 -8.24
N SER A 155 0.35 -30.20 -7.73
CA SER A 155 1.14 -28.99 -7.53
C SER A 155 2.58 -29.20 -7.97
N SER A 156 2.86 -30.15 -8.88
CA SER A 156 4.24 -30.53 -9.24
C SER A 156 4.99 -29.45 -10.03
N THR A 157 4.26 -28.51 -10.63
CA THR A 157 4.76 -27.24 -11.19
C THR A 157 3.80 -26.10 -10.80
N PRO A 158 4.23 -24.83 -10.88
CA PRO A 158 3.35 -23.69 -10.63
C PRO A 158 2.11 -23.66 -11.55
N GLU A 159 2.27 -24.02 -12.82
CA GLU A 159 1.18 -24.10 -13.81
C GLU A 159 0.18 -25.20 -13.43
N ALA A 160 0.69 -26.37 -13.04
CA ALA A 160 -0.15 -27.48 -12.58
C ALA A 160 -0.96 -27.11 -11.34
N HIS A 161 -0.35 -26.36 -10.40
CA HIS A 161 -1.03 -25.85 -9.22
C HIS A 161 -2.19 -24.92 -9.60
N VAL A 162 -1.94 -23.90 -10.43
CA VAL A 162 -2.97 -22.94 -10.86
C VAL A 162 -4.10 -23.65 -11.60
N ALA A 163 -3.77 -24.52 -12.55
CA ALA A 163 -4.76 -25.28 -13.32
C ALA A 163 -5.62 -26.19 -12.42
N TYR A 164 -5.02 -26.87 -11.44
CA TYR A 164 -5.75 -27.70 -10.50
C TYR A 164 -6.65 -26.89 -9.59
N VAL A 165 -6.14 -25.79 -9.01
CA VAL A 165 -6.92 -24.93 -8.12
C VAL A 165 -8.09 -24.30 -8.87
N TRP A 166 -7.84 -23.81 -10.08
CA TRP A 166 -8.88 -23.27 -10.95
C TRP A 166 -9.99 -24.30 -11.17
N LYS A 167 -9.64 -25.46 -11.72
CA LYS A 167 -10.61 -26.49 -12.11
C LYS A 167 -11.45 -27.02 -10.95
N ASN A 168 -10.84 -27.23 -9.78
CA ASN A 168 -11.50 -27.95 -8.68
C ASN A 168 -12.11 -27.03 -7.61
N TYR A 169 -11.60 -25.80 -7.46
CA TYR A 169 -12.03 -24.91 -6.38
C TYR A 169 -12.56 -23.57 -6.86
N ILE A 170 -12.25 -23.10 -8.07
CA ILE A 170 -12.72 -21.77 -8.54
C ILE A 170 -13.82 -21.92 -9.59
N LEU A 171 -13.58 -22.74 -10.62
CA LEU A 171 -14.48 -22.94 -11.74
C LEU A 171 -15.89 -23.38 -11.31
N PRO A 172 -16.07 -24.32 -10.35
CA PRO A 172 -17.40 -24.76 -9.92
C PRO A 172 -18.22 -23.71 -9.15
N ASN A 173 -17.60 -22.60 -8.73
CA ASN A 173 -18.26 -21.58 -7.92
C ASN A 173 -19.16 -20.70 -8.79
N ALA A 174 -20.25 -20.18 -8.21
CA ALA A 174 -21.23 -19.32 -8.88
C ALA A 174 -20.73 -17.87 -9.14
N ALA A 175 -19.46 -17.59 -8.91
CA ALA A 175 -18.89 -16.25 -9.02
C ALA A 175 -18.95 -15.72 -10.45
N GLN A 176 -19.60 -14.57 -10.63
CA GLN A 176 -19.75 -13.89 -11.92
C GLN A 176 -18.59 -12.92 -12.19
N GLU A 177 -17.95 -12.44 -11.13
CA GLU A 177 -16.85 -11.49 -11.17
C GLU A 177 -15.64 -12.10 -10.45
N ILE A 178 -14.56 -12.38 -11.19
CA ILE A 178 -13.32 -12.94 -10.67
C ILE A 178 -12.19 -11.93 -10.89
N SER A 179 -11.73 -11.34 -9.79
CA SER A 179 -10.63 -10.40 -9.75
C SER A 179 -9.34 -11.07 -9.30
N PHE A 180 -8.20 -10.52 -9.73
CA PHE A 180 -6.88 -11.01 -9.36
C PHE A 180 -6.03 -9.91 -8.76
N ILE A 181 -5.31 -10.23 -7.67
CA ILE A 181 -4.22 -9.41 -7.13
C ILE A 181 -2.94 -10.24 -7.20
N VAL A 182 -1.98 -9.74 -7.98
CA VAL A 182 -0.93 -10.55 -8.59
C VAL A 182 0.39 -9.82 -8.42
N HIS A 183 1.33 -10.40 -7.69
CA HIS A 183 2.60 -9.74 -7.40
C HIS A 183 3.78 -10.38 -8.15
N ASP A 184 4.70 -9.54 -8.63
CA ASP A 184 5.97 -9.94 -9.23
C ASP A 184 5.82 -10.97 -10.38
N GLY A 185 6.60 -12.05 -10.35
CA GLY A 185 6.59 -13.16 -11.31
C GLY A 185 5.24 -13.89 -11.43
N ALA A 186 4.27 -13.65 -10.53
CA ALA A 186 2.92 -14.19 -10.63
C ALA A 186 2.25 -13.80 -11.94
N GLY A 187 2.61 -12.63 -12.49
CA GLY A 187 2.00 -12.18 -13.73
C GLY A 187 2.36 -13.04 -14.93
N ILE A 188 3.56 -13.64 -14.96
CA ILE A 188 3.94 -14.58 -16.02
C ILE A 188 3.01 -15.79 -15.97
N LEU A 189 2.81 -16.32 -14.77
CA LEU A 189 1.97 -17.48 -14.52
C LEU A 189 0.49 -17.19 -14.82
N LEU A 190 -0.01 -16.02 -14.39
CA LEU A 190 -1.37 -15.60 -14.69
C LEU A 190 -1.57 -15.41 -16.21
N LYS A 191 -0.64 -14.75 -16.91
CA LYS A 191 -0.73 -14.57 -18.37
C LYS A 191 -0.82 -15.92 -19.09
N ALA A 192 0.06 -16.87 -18.73
CA ALA A 192 0.03 -18.22 -19.30
C ALA A 192 -1.29 -18.95 -19.00
N PHE A 193 -1.84 -18.75 -17.79
CA PHE A 193 -3.14 -19.31 -17.41
C PHE A 193 -4.29 -18.68 -18.19
N LEU A 194 -4.31 -17.36 -18.41
CA LEU A 194 -5.35 -16.66 -19.20
C LEU A 194 -5.44 -17.24 -20.61
N SER A 195 -4.31 -17.60 -21.24
CA SER A 195 -4.30 -18.27 -22.55
C SER A 195 -4.97 -19.64 -22.58
N SER A 196 -5.24 -20.24 -21.42
CA SER A 196 -5.90 -21.56 -21.30
C SER A 196 -7.40 -21.48 -20.98
N LEU A 197 -7.93 -20.27 -20.77
CA LEU A 197 -9.34 -20.07 -20.46
C LEU A 197 -10.23 -20.34 -21.68
N SER A 198 -11.43 -20.85 -21.41
CA SER A 198 -12.50 -20.86 -22.40
C SER A 198 -13.08 -19.45 -22.55
N ALA A 199 -13.68 -19.15 -23.71
CA ALA A 199 -14.34 -17.86 -23.95
C ALA A 199 -15.43 -17.54 -22.90
N HIS A 200 -16.13 -18.57 -22.38
CA HIS A 200 -17.11 -18.41 -21.30
C HIS A 200 -16.44 -17.99 -19.99
N ASP A 201 -15.33 -18.63 -19.63
CA ASP A 201 -14.65 -18.35 -18.36
C ASP A 201 -13.89 -17.03 -18.38
N GLU A 202 -13.41 -16.61 -19.55
CA GLU A 202 -12.83 -15.30 -19.78
C GLU A 202 -13.81 -14.15 -19.46
N GLN A 203 -15.10 -14.33 -19.76
CA GLN A 203 -16.11 -13.31 -19.45
C GLN A 203 -16.26 -13.06 -17.95
N ARG A 204 -15.96 -14.06 -17.11
CA ARG A 204 -16.01 -13.93 -15.64
C ARG A 204 -14.83 -13.14 -15.08
N ILE A 205 -13.78 -12.87 -15.85
CA ILE A 205 -12.63 -12.10 -15.37
C ILE A 205 -13.08 -10.64 -15.20
N GLY A 206 -13.12 -10.16 -13.96
CA GLY A 206 -13.60 -8.82 -13.61
C GLY A 206 -12.50 -7.77 -13.72
N GLY A 207 -11.33 -8.03 -13.13
CA GLY A 207 -10.21 -7.09 -13.13
C GLY A 207 -8.93 -7.71 -12.59
N ILE A 208 -7.77 -7.20 -13.03
CA ILE A 208 -6.46 -7.71 -12.65
C ILE A 208 -5.59 -6.56 -12.15
N ALA A 209 -5.25 -6.57 -10.86
CA ALA A 209 -4.29 -5.64 -10.27
C ALA A 209 -2.94 -6.34 -10.14
N PHE A 210 -2.02 -6.00 -11.03
CA PHE A 210 -0.62 -6.38 -10.97
C PHE A 210 0.16 -5.41 -10.05
N ILE A 211 1.10 -5.97 -9.29
CA ILE A 211 2.03 -5.22 -8.45
C ILE A 211 3.44 -5.68 -8.80
N GLU A 212 4.30 -4.79 -9.30
CA GLU A 212 5.69 -5.08 -9.68
C GLU A 212 5.83 -6.19 -10.72
N SER A 213 4.84 -6.37 -11.62
CA SER A 213 4.77 -7.58 -12.42
C SER A 213 5.88 -7.72 -13.46
N ALA A 214 6.40 -8.94 -13.58
CA ALA A 214 7.47 -9.30 -14.50
C ALA A 214 7.00 -9.88 -15.84
N HIS A 215 5.68 -9.94 -16.10
CA HIS A 215 5.16 -10.48 -17.36
C HIS A 215 5.59 -9.63 -18.56
N GLN A 216 5.53 -10.19 -19.75
CA GLN A 216 5.73 -9.44 -20.99
C GLN A 216 4.77 -9.97 -22.04
N VAL A 217 4.19 -9.08 -22.85
CA VAL A 217 3.46 -9.50 -24.04
C VAL A 217 4.42 -9.83 -25.17
N SER A 218 4.17 -10.92 -25.88
CA SER A 218 4.96 -11.38 -27.03
C SER A 218 4.04 -11.61 -28.23
N SER A 219 4.59 -11.75 -29.44
CA SER A 219 3.81 -12.02 -30.67
C SER A 219 2.96 -13.30 -30.60
N GLY A 220 3.36 -14.27 -29.78
CA GLY A 220 2.64 -15.53 -29.59
C GLY A 220 1.42 -15.46 -28.67
N ASP A 221 1.20 -14.35 -27.95
CA ASP A 221 0.01 -14.18 -27.11
C ASP A 221 -1.23 -13.96 -27.98
N SER A 222 -2.33 -14.65 -27.64
CA SER A 222 -3.62 -14.54 -28.36
C SER A 222 -4.20 -13.12 -28.26
N ASN A 223 -5.07 -12.79 -29.21
CA ASN A 223 -5.77 -11.49 -29.20
C ASN A 223 -6.60 -11.31 -27.93
N ASP A 224 -7.24 -12.38 -27.46
CA ASP A 224 -8.07 -12.39 -26.25
C ASP A 224 -7.25 -12.03 -25.01
N VAL A 225 -6.10 -12.68 -24.79
CA VAL A 225 -5.21 -12.37 -23.66
C VAL A 225 -4.72 -10.93 -23.70
N ARG A 226 -4.33 -10.43 -24.89
CA ARG A 226 -3.94 -9.03 -25.06
C ARG A 226 -5.09 -8.07 -24.76
N GLN A 227 -6.32 -8.45 -25.12
CA GLN A 227 -7.51 -7.65 -24.86
C GLN A 227 -7.82 -7.61 -23.37
N ILE A 228 -7.82 -8.74 -22.66
CA ILE A 228 -7.99 -8.81 -21.20
C ILE A 228 -6.96 -7.92 -20.51
N LEU A 229 -5.68 -8.04 -20.86
CA LEU A 229 -4.61 -7.23 -20.26
C LEU A 229 -4.82 -5.74 -20.53
N ARG A 230 -5.24 -5.37 -21.74
CA ARG A 230 -5.46 -3.96 -22.11
C ARG A 230 -6.65 -3.35 -21.39
N GLU A 231 -7.76 -4.08 -21.29
CA GLU A 231 -9.07 -3.55 -20.88
C GLU A 231 -9.37 -3.78 -19.40
N LYS A 232 -8.80 -4.82 -18.79
CA LYS A 232 -9.14 -5.26 -17.44
C LYS A 232 -7.96 -5.26 -16.48
N ALA A 233 -6.75 -4.88 -16.89
CA ALA A 233 -5.58 -4.93 -16.03
C ALA A 233 -4.88 -3.58 -15.82
N VAL A 234 -4.37 -3.40 -14.60
CA VAL A 234 -3.45 -2.31 -14.23
C VAL A 234 -2.23 -2.92 -13.56
N ASN A 235 -1.05 -2.35 -13.81
CA ASN A 235 0.17 -2.66 -13.09
C ASN A 235 0.60 -1.45 -12.25
N PHE A 236 0.98 -1.69 -11.00
CA PHE A 236 1.61 -0.69 -10.15
C PHE A 236 3.10 -1.03 -10.01
N GLU A 237 4.00 -0.10 -10.30
CA GLU A 237 5.45 -0.32 -10.18
C GLU A 237 6.19 0.91 -9.68
N ALA A 238 7.27 0.69 -8.93
CA ALA A 238 8.16 1.76 -8.50
C ALA A 238 8.94 2.30 -9.70
N SER A 239 8.81 3.60 -9.97
CA SER A 239 9.50 4.28 -11.07
C SER A 239 10.06 5.65 -10.64
N THR A 240 10.97 6.18 -11.43
CA THR A 240 11.38 7.60 -11.40
C THR A 240 10.30 8.54 -11.88
N ASP A 241 9.33 8.05 -12.65
CA ASP A 241 8.24 8.87 -13.16
C ASP A 241 7.38 9.43 -12.01
N PRO A 242 6.77 10.61 -12.18
CA PRO A 242 5.87 11.17 -11.18
C PRO A 242 4.79 10.16 -10.79
N MET A 243 4.41 10.18 -9.52
CA MET A 243 3.50 9.16 -8.98
C MET A 243 2.18 9.13 -9.74
N PHE A 244 1.73 7.91 -9.99
CA PHE A 244 0.52 7.52 -10.68
C PHE A 244 0.34 8.12 -12.09
N THR A 245 1.45 8.48 -12.72
CA THR A 245 1.49 8.69 -14.17
C THR A 245 1.62 7.35 -14.88
N VAL A 246 1.13 7.31 -16.12
CA VAL A 246 1.24 6.12 -16.96
C VAL A 246 2.66 5.99 -17.51
N ILE A 247 3.29 4.86 -17.27
CA ILE A 247 4.64 4.55 -17.75
C ILE A 247 4.53 3.93 -19.14
N GLY A 248 4.85 4.71 -20.18
CA GLY A 248 4.67 4.30 -21.58
C GLY A 248 5.46 3.04 -21.98
N SER A 249 6.71 2.94 -21.54
CA SER A 249 7.59 1.80 -21.85
C SER A 249 7.08 0.49 -21.22
N SER A 250 6.65 0.54 -19.96
CA SER A 250 6.04 -0.60 -19.29
C SER A 250 4.68 -0.94 -19.88
N LYS A 251 3.85 0.05 -20.25
CA LYS A 251 2.58 -0.21 -20.94
C LYS A 251 2.79 -1.00 -22.24
N ALA A 252 3.80 -0.63 -23.03
CA ALA A 252 4.15 -1.36 -24.26
C ALA A 252 4.66 -2.79 -23.97
N ARG A 253 5.48 -2.96 -22.94
CA ARG A 253 6.07 -4.26 -22.56
C ARG A 253 5.07 -5.22 -21.92
N LEU A 254 4.21 -4.72 -21.05
CA LEU A 254 3.25 -5.50 -20.26
C LEU A 254 1.92 -5.69 -20.99
N GLY A 255 1.56 -4.81 -21.93
CA GLY A 255 0.27 -4.85 -22.63
C GLY A 255 -0.91 -4.38 -21.79
N CYS A 256 -0.68 -3.93 -20.56
CA CYS A 256 -1.66 -3.32 -19.66
C CYS A 256 -1.22 -1.92 -19.23
N THR A 257 -2.14 -1.11 -18.69
CA THR A 257 -1.77 0.21 -18.16
C THR A 257 -0.84 0.04 -16.96
N SER A 258 0.35 0.68 -16.99
CA SER A 258 1.30 0.66 -15.88
C SER A 258 1.38 2.03 -15.22
N LEU A 259 1.20 2.10 -13.91
CA LEU A 259 1.22 3.31 -13.10
C LEU A 259 2.46 3.34 -12.22
N SER A 260 3.17 4.46 -12.25
CA SER A 260 4.24 4.73 -11.30
C SER A 260 3.70 4.82 -9.88
N VAL A 261 4.40 4.30 -8.88
CA VAL A 261 4.14 4.61 -7.47
C VAL A 261 5.19 5.54 -6.86
N GLY A 262 6.06 6.08 -7.72
CA GLY A 262 7.28 6.75 -7.29
C GLY A 262 8.31 5.78 -6.71
N ARG A 263 9.54 6.27 -6.49
CA ARG A 263 10.60 5.52 -5.81
C ARG A 263 11.20 6.42 -4.74
N THR A 264 11.51 5.86 -3.57
CA THR A 264 12.24 6.61 -2.54
C THR A 264 13.75 6.53 -2.82
N SER A 265 14.43 7.68 -2.83
CA SER A 265 15.89 7.72 -2.96
C SER A 265 16.54 7.06 -1.72
N GLY A 266 17.33 6.01 -1.92
CA GLY A 266 18.23 5.47 -0.87
C GLY A 266 17.87 4.11 -0.27
N GLU A 267 16.85 3.39 -0.75
CA GLU A 267 16.53 2.05 -0.23
C GLU A 267 16.44 0.97 -1.31
N ALA A 268 16.99 -0.21 -1.02
CA ALA A 268 16.96 -1.40 -1.88
C ALA A 268 15.58 -2.09 -1.94
N ASN A 269 14.58 -1.64 -1.18
CA ASN A 269 13.31 -2.34 -0.97
C ASN A 269 12.09 -1.66 -1.64
N ASN A 270 12.29 -0.88 -2.71
CA ASN A 270 11.18 -0.19 -3.40
C ASN A 270 10.03 -1.14 -3.81
N ARG A 271 10.32 -2.38 -4.18
CA ARG A 271 9.30 -3.37 -4.59
C ARG A 271 8.37 -3.78 -3.45
N GLU A 272 8.93 -4.00 -2.25
CA GLU A 272 8.13 -4.34 -1.07
C GLU A 272 7.22 -3.19 -0.69
N TRP A 273 7.74 -1.97 -0.86
CA TRP A 273 7.00 -0.76 -0.61
C TRP A 273 5.81 -0.57 -1.54
N THR A 274 5.97 -0.90 -2.83
CA THR A 274 4.88 -0.84 -3.81
C THR A 274 3.65 -1.60 -3.32
N VAL A 275 3.83 -2.83 -2.81
CA VAL A 275 2.74 -3.65 -2.26
C VAL A 275 1.99 -2.94 -1.13
N HIS A 276 2.70 -2.27 -0.22
CA HIS A 276 2.04 -1.55 0.87
C HIS A 276 1.29 -0.31 0.38
N SER A 277 1.88 0.42 -0.56
CA SER A 277 1.40 1.73 -1.01
C SER A 277 0.11 1.65 -1.81
N VAL A 278 -0.06 0.57 -2.57
CA VAL A 278 -1.13 0.48 -3.59
C VAL A 278 -2.31 -0.36 -3.19
N GLN A 279 -2.39 -0.83 -1.94
CA GLN A 279 -3.52 -1.63 -1.46
C GLN A 279 -4.86 -0.98 -1.78
N THR A 280 -5.05 0.28 -1.34
CA THR A 280 -6.29 1.02 -1.61
C THR A 280 -6.52 1.21 -3.10
N SER A 281 -5.48 1.59 -3.85
CA SER A 281 -5.55 1.81 -5.29
C SER A 281 -5.94 0.55 -6.07
N ALA A 282 -5.42 -0.61 -5.68
CA ALA A 282 -5.74 -1.90 -6.29
C ALA A 282 -7.22 -2.24 -6.11
N PHE A 283 -7.80 -2.06 -4.91
CA PHE A 283 -9.22 -2.33 -4.70
C PHE A 283 -10.13 -1.28 -5.34
N VAL A 284 -9.74 0.00 -5.34
CA VAL A 284 -10.49 1.04 -6.07
C VAL A 284 -10.52 0.73 -7.57
N PHE A 285 -9.39 0.28 -8.14
CA PHE A 285 -9.34 -0.21 -9.52
C PHE A 285 -10.31 -1.39 -9.74
N LEU A 286 -10.21 -2.45 -8.93
CA LEU A 286 -11.04 -3.64 -9.08
C LEU A 286 -12.54 -3.33 -8.96
N GLN A 287 -12.93 -2.33 -8.16
CA GLN A 287 -14.32 -1.90 -8.03
C GLN A 287 -14.83 -1.03 -9.18
N SER A 288 -13.95 -0.34 -9.88
CA SER A 288 -14.31 0.66 -10.91
C SER A 288 -14.09 0.19 -12.33
N ILE A 289 -13.28 -0.85 -12.56
CA ILE A 289 -12.92 -1.36 -13.88
C ILE A 289 -14.10 -1.85 -14.71
N ALA A 290 -15.22 -2.24 -14.08
CA ALA A 290 -16.45 -2.57 -14.77
C ALA A 290 -17.03 -1.38 -15.58
N ASN A 291 -16.67 -0.14 -15.24
CA ASN A 291 -17.04 1.07 -15.97
C ASN A 291 -16.05 1.44 -17.09
N GLY A 292 -14.98 0.67 -17.26
CA GLY A 292 -13.92 0.91 -18.25
C GLY A 292 -12.61 1.39 -17.63
N ILE A 293 -11.53 1.26 -18.41
CA ILE A 293 -10.17 1.54 -17.94
C ILE A 293 -10.00 3.02 -17.55
N ASP A 294 -10.50 3.96 -18.35
CA ASP A 294 -10.31 5.40 -18.08
C ASP A 294 -11.03 5.86 -16.81
N GLU A 295 -12.26 5.40 -16.58
CA GLU A 295 -13.01 5.65 -15.34
C GLU A 295 -12.31 5.05 -14.12
N SER A 296 -11.73 3.85 -14.27
CA SER A 296 -10.97 3.23 -13.19
C SER A 296 -9.69 4.01 -12.86
N LEU A 297 -8.98 4.52 -13.87
CA LEU A 297 -7.81 5.37 -13.66
C LEU A 297 -8.18 6.70 -13.01
N HIS A 298 -9.35 7.26 -13.35
CA HIS A 298 -9.88 8.43 -12.68
C HIS A 298 -10.21 8.13 -11.20
N ALA A 299 -10.83 6.99 -10.91
CA ALA A 299 -11.14 6.57 -9.55
C ALA A 299 -9.86 6.37 -8.70
N ILE A 300 -8.80 5.79 -9.27
CA ILE A 300 -7.49 5.65 -8.60
C ILE A 300 -6.90 7.03 -8.24
N ARG A 301 -7.16 8.09 -9.01
CA ARG A 301 -6.69 9.44 -8.63
C ARG A 301 -7.23 9.91 -7.29
N ALA A 302 -8.41 9.43 -6.89
CA ALA A 302 -8.98 9.71 -5.58
C ALA A 302 -8.22 9.02 -4.44
N THR A 303 -7.28 8.10 -4.70
CA THR A 303 -6.43 7.49 -3.68
C THR A 303 -5.07 8.18 -3.54
N PHE A 304 -4.80 9.20 -4.37
CA PHE A 304 -3.53 9.92 -4.29
C PHE A 304 -3.44 10.67 -2.97
N PRO A 305 -2.25 10.71 -2.36
CA PRO A 305 -2.08 11.46 -1.14
C PRO A 305 -2.23 12.95 -1.43
N ASN A 306 -2.90 13.62 -0.51
CA ASN A 306 -3.23 15.03 -0.61
C ASN A 306 -2.87 15.79 0.68
N LYS A 307 -2.31 15.09 1.67
CA LYS A 307 -1.95 15.64 2.97
C LYS A 307 -0.58 15.12 3.38
N LEU A 308 0.37 16.02 3.54
CA LEU A 308 1.63 15.74 4.19
C LEU A 308 1.48 15.94 5.70
N ILE A 309 1.94 14.96 6.47
CA ILE A 309 2.10 15.03 7.92
C ILE A 309 3.60 15.12 8.21
N VAL A 310 4.01 16.14 8.95
CA VAL A 310 5.40 16.38 9.35
C VAL A 310 5.46 16.37 10.87
N THR A 311 6.17 15.39 11.44
CA THR A 311 6.49 15.37 12.87
C THR A 311 7.93 15.77 13.08
N ILE A 312 8.14 16.85 13.83
CA ILE A 312 9.46 17.26 14.32
C ILE A 312 9.69 16.53 15.64
N ASN A 313 10.52 15.49 15.62
CA ASN A 313 10.76 14.66 16.80
C ASN A 313 11.71 15.37 17.76
N ARG A 314 12.98 15.53 17.33
CA ARG A 314 14.07 16.07 18.13
C ARG A 314 15.24 16.52 17.26
N ALA A 315 16.20 17.23 17.82
CA ALA A 315 17.47 17.56 17.16
C ALA A 315 18.68 17.17 18.00
N ARG A 316 19.84 17.09 17.36
CA ARG A 316 21.18 17.06 17.97
C ARG A 316 21.98 18.20 17.36
N LEU A 317 22.14 19.25 18.14
CA LEU A 317 22.77 20.50 17.72
C LEU A 317 24.25 20.49 18.09
N THR A 318 25.04 21.27 17.36
CA THR A 318 26.48 21.42 17.60
C THR A 318 26.81 22.82 18.11
N GLY A 319 27.95 22.97 18.77
CA GLY A 319 28.41 24.26 19.29
C GLY A 319 28.12 24.42 20.78
N GLN A 320 27.43 25.49 21.15
CA GLN A 320 27.11 25.81 22.55
C GLN A 320 25.64 25.50 22.85
N PRO A 321 25.28 25.23 24.12
CA PRO A 321 23.88 25.01 24.49
C PRO A 321 22.99 26.22 24.14
N TYR A 322 21.86 25.94 23.50
CA TYR A 322 20.93 26.95 23.02
C TYR A 322 19.84 27.23 24.05
N ASN A 323 19.31 28.45 24.07
CA ASN A 323 18.42 28.90 25.14
C ASN A 323 16.94 28.61 24.88
N ASN A 324 16.55 28.47 23.62
CA ASN A 324 15.22 28.00 23.23
C ASN A 324 15.19 27.65 21.73
N PRO A 325 15.82 26.54 21.33
CA PRO A 325 15.74 26.06 19.96
C PRO A 325 14.31 25.66 19.60
N PHE A 326 13.85 26.06 18.43
CA PHE A 326 12.54 25.73 17.87
C PHE A 326 12.67 25.46 16.36
N ALA A 327 11.74 24.68 15.83
CA ALA A 327 11.70 24.33 14.42
C ALA A 327 10.54 25.05 13.73
N VAL A 328 10.76 25.43 12.48
CA VAL A 328 9.79 26.08 11.61
C VAL A 328 9.64 25.22 10.37
N VAL A 329 8.41 24.76 10.12
CA VAL A 329 8.06 23.99 8.94
C VAL A 329 7.34 24.90 7.96
N GLN A 330 7.86 24.99 6.75
CA GLN A 330 7.27 25.72 5.63
C GLN A 330 6.98 24.75 4.49
N CYS A 331 5.71 24.66 4.11
CA CYS A 331 5.25 23.82 3.01
C CYS A 331 3.91 24.35 2.46
N ALA A 332 3.70 24.24 1.14
CA ALA A 332 2.46 24.65 0.46
C ALA A 332 1.99 26.08 0.84
N GLY A 333 2.94 27.03 0.96
CA GLY A 333 2.66 28.41 1.35
C GLY A 333 2.26 28.62 2.82
N GLN A 334 2.18 27.56 3.62
CA GLN A 334 1.94 27.63 5.06
C GLN A 334 3.24 27.56 5.85
N LYS A 335 3.29 28.26 6.98
CA LYS A 335 4.41 28.25 7.94
C LYS A 335 3.87 27.90 9.33
N LYS A 336 4.44 26.88 9.97
CA LYS A 336 4.07 26.42 11.32
C LYS A 336 5.34 26.24 12.16
N GLU A 337 5.28 26.54 13.45
CA GLU A 337 6.44 26.54 14.34
C GLU A 337 6.20 25.63 15.54
N THR A 338 7.24 24.95 16.02
CA THR A 338 7.16 24.19 17.27
C THR A 338 7.05 25.15 18.46
N VAL A 339 6.25 24.76 19.43
CA VAL A 339 6.09 25.47 20.70
C VAL A 339 6.86 24.75 21.81
N GLY A 340 7.27 25.47 22.84
CA GLY A 340 8.02 24.89 23.96
C GLY A 340 8.99 25.88 24.58
N SER A 341 9.55 25.51 25.73
CA SER A 341 10.65 26.22 26.38
C SER A 341 11.78 25.24 26.66
N HIS A 342 12.82 25.29 25.83
CA HIS A 342 13.97 24.39 25.90
C HIS A 342 15.21 25.16 26.30
N LYS A 343 15.43 25.30 27.60
CA LYS A 343 16.56 26.09 28.12
C LYS A 343 17.84 25.30 28.13
N HIS A 344 18.92 25.92 27.65
CA HIS A 344 20.30 25.45 27.75
C HIS A 344 20.46 24.00 27.29
N THR A 345 20.06 23.72 26.05
CA THR A 345 20.12 22.35 25.48
C THR A 345 20.73 22.32 24.09
N MET A 346 21.39 21.21 23.78
CA MET A 346 21.80 20.83 22.42
C MET A 346 20.93 19.70 21.87
N ASP A 347 20.07 19.09 22.68
CA ASP A 347 19.24 17.95 22.34
C ASP A 347 17.76 18.25 22.59
N PRO A 348 17.17 19.24 21.89
CA PRO A 348 15.76 19.55 22.09
C PRO A 348 14.87 18.44 21.54
N GLU A 349 13.84 18.07 22.31
CA GLU A 349 12.78 17.16 21.90
C GLU A 349 11.45 17.92 21.84
N TRP A 350 10.85 18.00 20.64
CA TRP A 350 9.59 18.71 20.43
C TRP A 350 8.41 17.75 20.29
N ASN A 351 8.60 16.62 19.59
CA ASN A 351 7.57 15.62 19.28
C ASN A 351 6.24 16.23 18.82
N GLN A 352 6.32 17.22 17.93
CA GLN A 352 5.17 18.00 17.45
C GLN A 352 4.86 17.72 15.98
N THR A 353 3.58 17.53 15.69
CA THR A 353 3.09 17.13 14.36
C THR A 353 2.29 18.26 13.71
N PHE A 354 2.57 18.50 12.44
CA PHE A 354 1.91 19.48 11.58
C PHE A 354 1.39 18.81 10.32
N SER A 355 0.28 19.31 9.78
CA SER A 355 -0.27 18.84 8.50
C SER A 355 -0.32 19.94 7.45
N PHE A 356 -0.10 19.58 6.19
CA PHE A 356 -0.08 20.49 5.04
C PHE A 356 -0.84 19.88 3.86
N PRO A 357 -1.67 20.65 3.13
CA PRO A 357 -2.33 20.16 1.93
C PRO A 357 -1.30 20.10 0.78
N VAL A 358 -0.87 18.89 0.43
CA VAL A 358 0.17 18.65 -0.57
C VAL A 358 -0.30 17.56 -1.52
N THR A 359 -0.50 17.90 -2.78
CA THR A 359 -1.00 16.99 -3.83
C THR A 359 0.02 16.69 -4.93
N SER A 360 1.11 17.45 -5.01
CA SER A 360 2.13 17.31 -6.06
C SER A 360 3.41 16.73 -5.49
N SER A 361 4.00 15.76 -6.22
CA SER A 361 5.32 15.21 -5.91
C SER A 361 6.45 16.19 -6.18
N GLU A 362 6.18 17.29 -6.90
CA GLU A 362 7.14 18.37 -7.16
C GLU A 362 7.24 19.37 -6.00
N ALA A 363 6.34 19.27 -5.01
CA ALA A 363 6.37 20.15 -3.85
C ALA A 363 7.60 19.90 -2.98
N THR A 364 8.00 20.92 -2.22
CA THR A 364 9.09 20.83 -1.26
C THR A 364 8.63 21.20 0.14
N VAL A 365 9.31 20.61 1.12
CA VAL A 365 9.12 20.85 2.56
C VAL A 365 10.41 21.42 3.10
N ILE A 366 10.34 22.59 3.70
CA ILE A 366 11.50 23.24 4.30
C ILE A 366 11.32 23.22 5.81
N VAL A 367 12.27 22.63 6.53
CA VAL A 367 12.33 22.63 8.00
C VAL A 367 13.54 23.43 8.43
N MET A 368 13.32 24.59 9.05
CA MET A 368 14.38 25.43 9.60
C MET A 368 14.45 25.23 11.12
N VAL A 369 15.64 25.08 11.67
CA VAL A 369 15.86 25.10 13.12
C VAL A 369 16.46 26.44 13.49
N LYS A 370 15.88 27.12 14.49
CA LYS A 370 16.30 28.44 14.96
C LYS A 370 16.43 28.45 16.47
N ASP A 371 17.25 29.33 17.02
CA ASP A 371 17.28 29.61 18.46
C ASP A 371 16.61 30.95 18.74
N ARG A 372 15.71 30.99 19.74
CA ARG A 372 15.06 32.23 20.15
C ARG A 372 16.01 33.04 21.03
N SER A 373 16.86 33.82 20.35
CA SER A 373 17.70 34.85 20.95
C SER A 373 17.05 36.23 20.80
N PHE A 374 17.01 37.01 21.88
CA PHE A 374 16.62 38.42 21.81
C PHE A 374 17.85 39.26 21.40
N PRO A 375 17.78 40.20 20.44
CA PRO A 375 16.58 40.74 19.77
C PRO A 375 16.19 40.07 18.44
N ILE A 376 17.05 39.21 17.86
CA ILE A 376 16.80 38.52 16.59
C ILE A 376 17.11 37.02 16.76
N ASN A 377 16.20 36.16 16.29
CA ASN A 377 16.41 34.71 16.29
C ASN A 377 17.57 34.34 15.37
N SER A 378 18.46 33.45 15.82
CA SER A 378 19.54 32.93 15.00
C SER A 378 19.09 31.66 14.26
N THR A 379 19.35 31.57 12.96
CA THR A 379 19.11 30.32 12.20
C THR A 379 20.27 29.36 12.47
N LEU A 380 19.95 28.14 12.90
CA LEU A 380 20.92 27.06 13.15
C LEU A 380 21.13 26.22 11.88
N GLY A 381 20.13 26.16 11.02
CA GLY A 381 20.21 25.56 9.69
C GLY A 381 18.84 25.11 9.19
N GLN A 382 18.81 24.50 8.01
CA GLN A 382 17.60 24.02 7.37
C GLN A 382 17.76 22.65 6.73
N VAL A 383 16.63 21.99 6.52
CA VAL A 383 16.48 20.78 5.71
C VAL A 383 15.46 21.09 4.62
N VAL A 384 15.79 20.77 3.38
CA VAL A 384 14.86 20.81 2.25
C VAL A 384 14.61 19.37 1.82
N VAL A 385 13.34 18.96 1.84
CA VAL A 385 12.92 17.62 1.42
C VAL A 385 12.02 17.74 0.20
N ASN A 386 12.33 17.00 -0.86
CA ASN A 386 11.46 16.89 -2.02
C ASN A 386 10.38 15.83 -1.75
N MET A 387 9.13 16.13 -2.11
CA MET A 387 8.03 15.17 -1.96
C MET A 387 8.21 13.92 -2.83
N SER A 388 8.99 13.98 -3.90
CA SER A 388 9.41 12.77 -4.66
C SER A 388 10.16 11.76 -3.80
N ASP A 389 10.82 12.22 -2.74
CA ASP A 389 11.62 11.37 -1.85
C ASP A 389 10.79 10.82 -0.68
N VAL A 390 9.55 11.32 -0.52
CA VAL A 390 8.59 10.89 0.51
C VAL A 390 7.66 9.83 -0.10
N GLY A 391 7.83 8.58 0.31
CA GLY A 391 7.04 7.45 -0.20
C GLY A 391 5.54 7.54 0.11
N LEU A 392 4.71 7.00 -0.79
CA LEU A 392 3.23 6.98 -0.74
C LEU A 392 2.64 6.20 0.43
N ASN A 393 1.96 6.84 1.39
CA ASN A 393 1.42 6.20 2.60
C ASN A 393 2.51 5.62 3.51
N ARG A 394 3.72 6.21 3.51
CA ARG A 394 4.84 5.83 4.38
C ARG A 394 5.10 6.87 5.45
N ALA A 395 5.30 6.43 6.69
CA ALA A 395 6.05 7.23 7.66
C ALA A 395 7.57 7.02 7.43
N ASP A 396 8.25 8.04 6.90
CA ASP A 396 9.71 8.10 6.81
C ASP A 396 10.27 8.81 8.03
N ARG A 397 10.86 8.04 8.97
CA ARG A 397 11.54 8.56 10.15
C ARG A 397 13.05 8.41 10.01
N ARG A 398 13.77 9.53 9.91
CA ARG A 398 15.24 9.54 9.84
C ARG A 398 15.84 10.87 10.32
N TRP A 399 17.15 10.84 10.53
CA TRP A 399 17.95 12.03 10.79
C TRP A 399 18.28 12.74 9.48
N PHE A 400 18.16 14.06 9.50
CA PHE A 400 18.52 14.94 8.40
C PHE A 400 19.58 15.93 8.89
N SER A 401 20.72 15.97 8.23
CA SER A 401 21.77 16.95 8.53
C SER A 401 21.29 18.35 8.16
N LEU A 402 21.45 19.31 9.07
CA LEU A 402 21.14 20.70 8.81
C LEU A 402 22.15 21.28 7.82
N ARG A 403 21.65 22.08 6.88
CA ARG A 403 22.42 22.86 5.91
C ARG A 403 22.29 24.34 6.18
N ASP A 404 23.26 25.13 5.74
CA ASP A 404 23.15 26.58 5.85
C ASP A 404 21.96 27.11 5.01
N GLU A 405 21.33 28.17 5.49
CA GLU A 405 20.15 28.76 4.86
C GLU A 405 20.48 29.45 3.52
N LYS A 406 21.66 30.08 3.44
CA LYS A 406 22.10 30.85 2.26
C LYS A 406 22.97 30.02 1.33
N VAL A 407 23.74 29.09 1.88
CA VAL A 407 24.67 28.23 1.14
C VAL A 407 24.27 26.77 1.36
N PRO A 408 23.35 26.20 0.55
CA PRO A 408 22.81 24.86 0.78
C PRO A 408 23.84 23.72 0.80
N THR A 409 25.01 23.93 0.22
CA THR A 409 26.14 22.98 0.22
C THR A 409 26.93 23.00 1.53
N ALA A 410 26.87 24.10 2.28
CA ALA A 410 27.55 24.25 3.56
C ALA A 410 26.77 23.56 4.69
N HIS A 411 27.51 23.08 5.70
CA HIS A 411 26.91 22.46 6.88
C HIS A 411 26.29 23.51 7.80
N GLY A 412 25.12 23.18 8.36
CA GLY A 412 24.52 23.89 9.48
C GLY A 412 24.90 23.26 10.83
N ASN A 413 24.22 23.69 11.89
CA ASN A 413 24.56 23.33 13.27
C ASN A 413 23.82 22.07 13.74
N GLY A 414 24.21 20.91 13.21
CA GLY A 414 23.76 19.60 13.69
C GLY A 414 22.78 18.88 12.78
N GLU A 415 21.91 18.07 13.38
CA GLU A 415 20.93 17.23 12.68
C GLU A 415 19.56 17.24 13.36
N VAL A 416 18.50 17.01 12.58
CA VAL A 416 17.12 16.95 13.08
C VAL A 416 16.46 15.63 12.67
N GLU A 417 15.78 14.98 13.61
CA GLU A 417 15.02 13.76 13.35
C GLU A 417 13.58 14.11 12.98
N LEU A 418 13.21 13.85 11.73
CA LEU A 418 11.88 14.12 11.20
C LEU A 418 11.14 12.81 10.97
N THR A 419 9.81 12.86 11.07
CA THR A 419 8.92 11.82 10.53
C THR A 419 7.98 12.43 9.52
N LEU A 420 8.10 12.03 8.26
CA LEU A 420 7.31 12.53 7.14
C LEU A 420 6.34 11.46 6.67
N GLU A 421 5.07 11.79 6.53
CA GLU A 421 4.05 10.87 6.03
C GLU A 421 3.16 11.53 5.00
N TRP A 422 3.15 11.01 3.77
CA TRP A 422 2.29 11.54 2.71
C TRP A 422 1.09 10.63 2.50
N VAL A 423 -0.07 11.08 2.97
CA VAL A 423 -1.29 10.28 3.07
C VAL A 423 -2.44 10.89 2.29
N HIS A 424 -3.39 10.03 1.93
CA HIS A 424 -4.69 10.46 1.45
C HIS A 424 -5.61 10.82 2.63
N ASP A 425 -6.16 12.03 2.60
CA ASP A 425 -7.15 12.54 3.56
C ASP A 425 -8.43 12.97 2.83
N THR A 426 -9.53 12.30 3.14
CA THR A 426 -10.82 12.55 2.49
C THR A 426 -11.43 13.92 2.84
N PHE A 427 -11.06 14.54 3.97
CA PHE A 427 -11.53 15.88 4.33
C PHE A 427 -10.78 16.97 3.53
N VAL A 428 -9.48 16.78 3.31
CA VAL A 428 -8.68 17.69 2.46
C VAL A 428 -9.19 17.64 1.01
N ALA A 429 -9.52 16.45 0.50
CA ALA A 429 -10.08 16.27 -0.85
C ALA A 429 -11.41 17.03 -1.05
N ARG A 430 -12.28 17.04 -0.04
CA ARG A 430 -13.57 17.76 -0.09
C ARG A 430 -13.40 19.27 -0.10
N SER A 431 -12.42 19.76 0.66
CA SER A 431 -12.11 21.19 0.77
C SER A 431 -11.57 21.74 -0.54
N ASP A 432 -10.64 21.03 -1.19
CA ASP A 432 -10.09 21.42 -2.51
C ASP A 432 -11.17 21.38 -3.60
N SER A 433 -12.05 20.37 -3.57
CA SER A 433 -13.17 20.24 -4.52
C SER A 433 -14.18 21.39 -4.42
N PHE A 434 -14.48 21.84 -3.19
CA PHE A 434 -15.35 23.00 -2.95
C PHE A 434 -14.72 24.32 -3.44
N ILE A 435 -13.41 24.48 -3.23
CA ILE A 435 -12.66 25.67 -3.67
C ILE A 435 -12.53 25.72 -5.20
N ARG A 436 -12.23 24.58 -5.85
CA ARG A 436 -12.14 24.48 -7.31
C ARG A 436 -13.50 24.56 -8.00
N GLY A 437 -14.57 24.05 -7.38
CA GLY A 437 -15.94 24.21 -7.87
C GLY A 437 -16.37 25.68 -8.00
N ASN A 438 -15.77 26.57 -7.21
CA ASN A 438 -15.96 28.03 -7.30
C ASN A 438 -14.95 28.75 -8.21
N ARG A 439 -13.97 28.04 -8.77
CA ARG A 439 -12.91 28.62 -9.63
C ARG A 439 -12.58 27.69 -10.79
N MET A 440 -13.52 27.50 -11.72
CA MET A 440 -13.28 27.44 -13.17
C MET A 440 -14.56 27.01 -13.92
N PRO A 441 -15.20 27.90 -14.70
CA PRO A 441 -15.76 27.49 -15.98
C PRO A 441 -14.57 27.22 -16.92
N THR A 442 -14.48 26.02 -17.47
CA THR A 442 -13.58 25.75 -18.60
C THR A 442 -13.97 26.64 -19.79
N LEU A 443 -12.96 27.08 -20.56
CA LEU A 443 -13.10 27.92 -21.76
C LEU A 443 -13.96 27.29 -22.88
N GLU A 444 -14.38 26.03 -22.73
CA GLU A 444 -15.27 25.33 -23.65
C GLU A 444 -16.77 25.51 -23.31
N ALA A 445 -17.11 26.07 -22.13
CA ALA A 445 -18.50 26.26 -21.70
C ALA A 445 -19.18 27.53 -22.27
N GLN A 446 -18.49 28.32 -23.10
CA GLN A 446 -19.02 29.56 -23.67
C GLN A 446 -19.70 29.42 -25.04
N GLN A 447 -19.86 28.20 -25.60
CA GLN A 447 -20.49 28.00 -26.92
C GLN A 447 -21.80 27.19 -26.90
N ARG A 448 -22.52 27.12 -25.77
CA ARG A 448 -23.89 26.60 -25.78
C ARG A 448 -24.91 27.72 -25.50
N PRO A 449 -25.95 27.91 -26.34
CA PRO A 449 -27.01 28.86 -26.06
C PRO A 449 -27.74 28.42 -24.79
N ARG A 450 -27.87 29.33 -23.82
CA ARG A 450 -28.72 29.14 -22.64
C ARG A 450 -30.18 29.05 -23.08
N GLN A 451 -30.77 27.86 -23.00
CA GLN A 451 -32.22 27.70 -22.92
C GLN A 451 -32.59 27.38 -21.47
N GLY A 452 -33.47 28.21 -20.91
CA GLY A 452 -33.96 28.06 -19.55
C GLY A 452 -34.96 26.93 -19.43
N ALA A 453 -34.65 25.97 -18.57
CA ALA A 453 -35.59 25.11 -17.90
C ALA A 453 -35.01 24.78 -16.51
N ARG A 454 -35.81 24.90 -15.45
CA ARG A 454 -35.41 24.46 -14.10
C ARG A 454 -35.41 22.93 -14.11
N ASP A 455 -34.24 22.30 -13.99
CA ASP A 455 -34.13 20.85 -13.86
C ASP A 455 -34.59 20.38 -12.47
N PRO A 456 -35.37 19.29 -12.35
CA PRO A 456 -35.84 18.76 -11.06
C PRO A 456 -34.78 17.97 -10.25
N GLU A 457 -33.51 17.92 -10.70
CA GLU A 457 -32.48 17.01 -10.17
C GLU A 457 -31.92 17.37 -8.77
N GLU A 458 -32.35 18.47 -8.14
CA GLU A 458 -31.76 18.93 -6.86
C GLU A 458 -32.24 18.19 -5.59
N ASN A 459 -33.04 17.13 -5.69
CA ASN A 459 -33.72 16.53 -4.52
C ASN A 459 -33.30 15.08 -4.18
N CYS A 460 -32.08 14.68 -4.52
CA CYS A 460 -31.53 13.35 -4.18
C CYS A 460 -30.12 13.42 -3.55
N CYS A 461 -29.74 12.38 -2.81
CA CYS A 461 -28.42 12.24 -2.24
C CYS A 461 -27.39 11.90 -3.34
N TYR A 462 -26.32 12.68 -3.48
CA TYR A 462 -25.35 12.48 -4.56
C TYR A 462 -24.54 11.17 -4.48
N LEU A 463 -24.43 10.57 -3.29
CA LEU A 463 -23.67 9.33 -3.02
C LEU A 463 -24.47 8.04 -3.27
N CYS A 464 -25.77 8.04 -2.94
CA CYS A 464 -26.61 6.84 -3.07
C CYS A 464 -27.80 7.01 -4.01
N LYS A 465 -27.93 8.18 -4.64
CA LYS A 465 -28.97 8.56 -5.61
C LYS A 465 -30.43 8.48 -5.11
N ASN A 466 -30.65 8.19 -3.82
CA ASN A 466 -31.99 8.15 -3.21
C ASN A 466 -32.56 9.54 -2.88
N THR A 467 -33.87 9.71 -3.05
CA THR A 467 -34.62 10.95 -2.85
C THR A 467 -34.78 11.31 -1.37
N PHE A 468 -34.67 12.60 -1.03
CA PHE A 468 -34.84 13.05 0.37
C PHE A 468 -36.29 12.94 0.83
N VAL A 469 -36.52 12.41 2.03
CA VAL A 469 -37.86 12.42 2.67
C VAL A 469 -38.06 13.80 3.31
N LEU A 470 -38.97 14.60 2.74
CA LEU A 470 -39.35 15.96 3.12
C LEU A 470 -38.35 17.08 2.75
N HIS A 471 -38.91 18.21 2.28
CA HIS A 471 -38.23 19.44 1.81
C HIS A 471 -37.39 20.19 2.87
N ARG A 472 -37.03 19.57 4.00
CA ARG A 472 -36.06 20.12 4.94
C ARG A 472 -34.89 19.16 5.05
N ARG A 473 -33.86 19.44 4.25
CA ARG A 473 -32.51 18.85 4.26
C ARG A 473 -32.00 18.63 5.68
N ARG A 474 -32.27 17.49 6.31
CA ARG A 474 -31.77 17.23 7.66
C ARG A 474 -31.10 15.88 7.86
N TYR A 475 -31.55 14.77 7.27
CA TYR A 475 -30.87 13.47 7.46
C TYR A 475 -31.06 12.48 6.29
N CYS A 476 -30.00 11.78 5.88
CA CYS A 476 -30.11 10.58 5.04
C CYS A 476 -30.09 9.31 5.91
N ARG A 477 -31.10 8.44 5.75
CA ARG A 477 -31.35 7.26 6.62
C ARG A 477 -30.25 6.19 6.59
N MET A 478 -29.42 6.14 5.55
CA MET A 478 -28.31 5.17 5.44
C MET A 478 -26.98 5.70 5.99
N CYS A 479 -26.78 7.01 6.01
CA CYS A 479 -25.47 7.62 6.23
C CYS A 479 -25.35 8.39 7.55
N LEU A 480 -26.46 8.58 8.28
CA LEU A 480 -26.55 9.12 9.65
C LEU A 480 -25.67 10.36 9.97
N ARG A 481 -25.44 11.29 9.02
CA ARG A 481 -24.73 12.56 9.30
C ARG A 481 -25.43 13.78 8.70
N LEU A 482 -25.28 14.92 9.41
CA LEU A 482 -25.83 16.24 9.09
C LEU A 482 -25.27 16.77 7.77
N VAL A 483 -26.15 17.33 6.93
CA VAL A 483 -25.78 18.11 5.75
C VAL A 483 -26.02 19.59 6.06
N CYS A 484 -24.95 20.39 5.94
CA CYS A 484 -24.83 21.85 6.10
C CYS A 484 -24.67 22.41 7.52
N THR A 485 -23.58 23.16 7.70
CA THR A 485 -23.68 24.63 7.77
C THR A 485 -23.23 25.20 6.43
#